data_AF-A0A1X0P7Y6-F1
#
_entry.id   AF-A0A1X0P7Y6-F1
#
_cell.length_a   1.000
_cell.length_b   1.000
_cell.length_c   1.000
_cell.angle_alpha   90.00
_cell.angle_beta   90.00
_cell.angle_gamma   90.00
#
_symmetry.space_group_name_H-M   'P 1'
#
loop_
_entity.id
_entity.type
_entity.pdbx_description
1 polymer ?
#
loop_
_entity_poly.entity_id
_entity_poly.type
_entity_poly.pdbx_seq_one_letter_code
_entity_poly.pdbx_strand_id
1 'polypeptide(L)'
;MSMLSCRVLCLLAIVLCCVGVAHAAAAAASLPSHVMEIVDQAKKLAEGTKELKEKCVKAGEAARQAGEEAHVFAHETKTNLETIAADPPKVEETKSKGLKLIDKVMKVAEDAENVANKTTDSERETDEKANLVLLSVPNPETPPEEIKGVLKEVEDAQKAVREAAEEIDAAKTYANKVKDALQDLEAAVVAAKEKKEKQVETQTQEQTNETSLDEQQGHTEGNQAEQTQETQSSSNAPDVHETSAIPLPTNATITNGTKRNDGSSSPALLRVPLLLLLLLSVLGCMAVC
;
A
#
# COMPACT_ATOMS: atom_id res chain seq x y z
N MET A 1 14.27 14.63 80.34
CA MET A 1 15.20 13.71 79.65
C MET A 1 14.53 12.35 79.53
N SER A 2 13.97 12.05 78.36
CA SER A 2 13.79 10.69 77.85
C SER A 2 13.77 10.81 76.32
N MET A 3 14.90 11.23 75.75
CA MET A 3 15.06 11.37 74.29
C MET A 3 15.25 10.00 73.59
N LEU A 4 15.43 8.93 74.38
CA LEU A 4 15.61 7.57 73.87
C LEU A 4 14.31 6.93 73.37
N SER A 5 13.17 7.19 74.00
CA SER A 5 11.88 6.58 73.60
C SER A 5 11.35 7.15 72.28
N CYS A 6 11.60 8.42 71.99
CA CYS A 6 11.15 9.05 70.74
C CYS A 6 11.89 8.49 69.51
N ARG A 7 13.21 8.27 69.62
CA ARG A 7 14.03 7.70 68.53
C ARG A 7 13.68 6.25 68.21
N VAL A 8 13.38 5.44 69.24
CA VAL A 8 12.98 4.04 69.04
C VAL A 8 11.61 3.95 68.37
N LEU A 9 10.66 4.81 68.72
CA LEU A 9 9.34 4.85 68.09
C LEU A 9 9.38 5.34 66.64
N CYS A 10 10.23 6.32 66.31
CA CYS A 10 10.41 6.77 64.93
C CYS A 10 11.02 5.68 64.03
N LEU A 11 12.03 4.94 64.52
CA LEU A 11 12.61 3.82 63.76
C LEU A 11 11.61 2.67 63.57
N LEU A 12 10.80 2.36 64.58
CA LEU A 12 9.71 1.38 64.47
C LEU A 12 8.66 1.80 63.45
N ALA A 13 8.29 3.07 63.41
CA ALA A 13 7.35 3.60 62.42
C ALA A 13 7.91 3.52 60.99
N ILE A 14 9.20 3.80 60.79
CA ILE A 14 9.86 3.66 59.48
C ILE A 14 9.88 2.19 59.05
N VAL A 15 10.24 1.26 59.96
CA VAL A 15 10.26 -0.18 59.65
C VAL A 15 8.85 -0.70 59.34
N LEU A 16 7.83 -0.32 60.12
CA LEU A 16 6.43 -0.70 59.85
C LEU A 16 5.91 -0.09 58.55
N CYS A 17 6.30 1.15 58.21
CA CYS A 17 5.96 1.79 56.95
C CYS A 17 6.65 1.08 55.76
N CYS A 18 7.92 0.71 55.89
CA CYS A 18 8.65 -0.02 54.85
C CYS A 18 8.14 -1.46 54.65
N VAL A 19 7.74 -2.16 55.71
CA VAL A 19 7.17 -3.52 55.62
C VAL A 19 5.73 -3.48 55.07
N GLY A 20 4.96 -2.43 55.36
CA GLY A 20 3.61 -2.23 54.83
C GLY A 20 3.57 -1.94 53.32
N VAL A 21 4.52 -1.17 52.79
CA VAL A 21 4.58 -0.82 51.35
C VAL A 21 4.95 -2.03 50.48
N ALA A 22 5.76 -2.96 50.98
CA ALA A 22 6.13 -4.18 50.23
C ALA A 22 4.97 -5.18 50.08
N HIS A 23 4.05 -5.27 51.06
CA HIS A 23 2.89 -6.16 50.98
C HIS A 23 1.72 -5.55 50.18
N ALA A 24 1.58 -4.23 50.13
CA ALA A 24 0.55 -3.57 49.33
C ALA A 24 0.77 -3.78 47.81
N ALA A 25 2.02 -3.84 47.35
CA ALA A 25 2.33 -4.12 45.96
C ALA A 25 2.04 -5.58 45.56
N ALA A 26 2.22 -6.54 46.48
CA ALA A 26 1.93 -7.95 46.23
C ALA A 26 0.43 -8.28 46.29
N ALA A 27 -0.33 -7.62 47.18
CA ALA A 27 -1.78 -7.79 47.28
C ALA A 27 -2.55 -7.07 46.17
N ALA A 28 -1.98 -6.03 45.55
CA ALA A 28 -2.56 -5.35 44.40
C ALA A 28 -2.32 -6.08 43.07
N ALA A 29 -1.48 -7.13 43.05
CA ALA A 29 -1.02 -7.77 41.82
C ALA A 29 -1.77 -9.07 41.44
N SER A 30 -2.61 -9.64 42.32
CA SER A 30 -3.38 -10.84 41.97
C SER A 30 -4.73 -10.44 41.39
N LEU A 31 -4.87 -10.54 40.06
CA LEU A 31 -6.17 -10.44 39.39
C LEU A 31 -7.15 -11.46 40.00
N PRO A 32 -8.45 -11.13 40.10
CA PRO A 32 -9.45 -12.10 40.51
C PRO A 32 -9.39 -13.37 39.65
N SER A 33 -9.68 -14.54 40.22
CA SER A 33 -9.58 -15.83 39.51
C SER A 33 -10.37 -15.87 38.18
N HIS A 34 -11.55 -15.24 38.14
CA HIS A 34 -12.35 -15.13 36.91
C HIS A 34 -11.68 -14.26 35.83
N VAL A 35 -10.93 -13.23 36.21
CA VAL A 35 -10.18 -12.40 35.25
C VAL A 35 -9.01 -13.20 34.68
N MET A 36 -8.34 -14.00 35.51
CA MET A 36 -7.27 -14.90 35.03
C MET A 36 -7.78 -15.90 33.99
N GLU A 37 -9.01 -16.42 34.14
CA GLU A 37 -9.62 -17.28 33.13
C GLU A 37 -9.82 -16.55 31.78
N ILE A 38 -10.21 -15.28 31.81
CA ILE A 38 -10.33 -14.45 30.60
C ILE A 38 -8.96 -14.19 29.97
N VAL A 39 -7.93 -13.94 30.79
CA VAL A 39 -6.54 -13.78 30.32
C VAL A 39 -6.07 -15.03 29.59
N ASP A 40 -6.33 -16.23 30.13
CA ASP A 40 -5.93 -17.49 29.50
C ASP A 40 -6.70 -17.74 28.19
N GLN A 41 -8.00 -17.39 28.15
CA GLN A 41 -8.79 -17.43 26.90
C GLN A 41 -8.21 -16.48 25.84
N ALA A 42 -7.88 -15.23 26.23
CA ALA A 42 -7.33 -14.23 25.32
C ALA A 42 -5.96 -14.66 24.78
N LYS A 43 -5.09 -15.25 25.61
CA LYS A 43 -3.80 -15.81 25.18
C LYS A 43 -3.96 -16.93 24.16
N LYS A 44 -4.89 -17.85 24.41
CA LYS A 44 -5.18 -18.96 23.48
C LYS A 44 -5.69 -18.46 22.12
N LEU A 45 -6.56 -17.45 22.13
CA LEU A 45 -7.03 -16.82 20.89
C LEU A 45 -5.90 -16.11 20.16
N ALA A 46 -5.04 -15.40 20.88
CA ALA A 46 -3.88 -14.71 20.31
C ALA A 46 -2.91 -15.66 19.58
N GLU A 47 -2.72 -16.89 20.07
CA GLU A 47 -1.93 -17.91 19.35
C GLU A 47 -2.55 -18.25 18.00
N GLY A 48 -3.88 -18.43 17.94
CA GLY A 48 -4.61 -18.65 16.69
C GLY A 48 -4.55 -17.44 15.75
N THR A 49 -4.71 -16.23 16.29
CA THR A 49 -4.57 -14.97 15.54
C THR A 49 -3.18 -14.81 14.96
N LYS A 50 -2.13 -15.19 15.70
CA LYS A 50 -0.75 -15.17 15.22
C LYS A 50 -0.53 -16.11 14.03
N GLU A 51 -1.07 -17.33 14.08
CA GLU A 51 -1.00 -18.25 12.93
C GLU A 51 -1.75 -17.72 11.70
N LEU A 52 -2.92 -17.10 11.91
CA LEU A 52 -3.70 -16.49 10.84
C LEU A 52 -2.99 -15.27 10.24
N LYS A 53 -2.36 -14.43 11.06
CA LYS A 53 -1.48 -13.33 10.62
C LYS A 53 -0.41 -13.83 9.65
N GLU A 54 0.32 -14.88 9.99
CA GLU A 54 1.36 -15.42 9.11
C GLU A 54 0.80 -15.94 7.77
N LYS A 55 -0.39 -16.55 7.79
CA LYS A 55 -1.09 -16.95 6.56
C LYS A 55 -1.54 -15.74 5.74
N CYS A 56 -2.03 -14.68 6.40
CA CYS A 56 -2.45 -13.44 5.78
C CYS A 56 -1.29 -12.75 5.05
N VAL A 57 -0.13 -12.63 5.71
CA VAL A 57 1.10 -12.09 5.09
C VAL A 57 1.49 -12.88 3.84
N LYS A 58 1.53 -14.22 3.93
CA LYS A 58 1.87 -15.07 2.77
C LYS A 58 0.87 -14.94 1.63
N ALA A 59 -0.42 -14.81 1.95
CA ALA A 59 -1.45 -14.63 0.94
C ALA A 59 -1.36 -13.25 0.26
N GLY A 60 -1.09 -12.20 1.03
CA GLY A 60 -0.80 -10.86 0.50
C GLY A 60 0.43 -10.85 -0.42
N GLU A 61 1.52 -11.50 -0.02
CA GLU A 61 2.72 -11.65 -0.87
C GLU A 61 2.43 -12.41 -2.17
N ALA A 62 1.59 -13.44 -2.13
CA ALA A 62 1.18 -14.17 -3.33
C ALA A 62 0.34 -13.28 -4.26
N ALA A 63 -0.59 -12.49 -3.71
CA ALA A 63 -1.38 -11.53 -4.47
C ALA A 63 -0.48 -10.47 -5.12
N ARG A 64 0.49 -9.91 -4.39
CA ARG A 64 1.49 -8.97 -4.92
C ARG A 64 2.24 -9.56 -6.11
N GLN A 65 2.82 -10.76 -5.96
CA GLN A 65 3.59 -11.41 -7.02
C GLN A 65 2.75 -11.67 -8.27
N ALA A 66 1.52 -12.16 -8.11
CA ALA A 66 0.61 -12.38 -9.22
C ALA A 66 0.24 -11.05 -9.90
N GLY A 67 -0.01 -10.00 -9.10
CA GLY A 67 -0.26 -8.64 -9.58
C GLY A 67 0.91 -8.06 -10.39
N GLU A 68 2.15 -8.20 -9.91
CA GLU A 68 3.36 -7.76 -10.62
C GLU A 68 3.53 -8.49 -11.96
N GLU A 69 3.28 -9.81 -12.02
CA GLU A 69 3.31 -10.58 -13.26
C GLU A 69 2.28 -10.05 -14.28
N ALA A 70 1.05 -9.75 -13.83
CA ALA A 70 0.01 -9.13 -14.65
C ALA A 70 0.38 -7.72 -15.11
N HIS A 71 1.00 -6.93 -14.23
CA HIS A 71 1.43 -5.58 -14.57
C HIS A 71 2.46 -5.58 -15.72
N VAL A 72 3.48 -6.44 -15.60
CA VAL A 72 4.52 -6.60 -16.62
C VAL A 72 3.90 -7.07 -17.95
N PHE A 73 3.04 -8.09 -17.91
CA PHE A 73 2.37 -8.60 -19.10
C PHE A 73 1.53 -7.52 -19.81
N ALA A 74 0.74 -6.74 -19.06
CA ALA A 74 -0.06 -5.66 -19.63
C ALA A 74 0.83 -4.60 -20.28
N HIS A 75 1.94 -4.23 -19.62
CA HIS A 75 2.88 -3.25 -20.15
C HIS A 75 3.58 -3.75 -21.44
N GLU A 76 4.09 -4.97 -21.45
CA GLU A 76 4.72 -5.58 -22.62
C GLU A 76 3.76 -5.70 -23.80
N THR A 77 2.51 -6.06 -23.54
CA THR A 77 1.46 -6.16 -24.57
C THR A 77 1.20 -4.79 -25.20
N LYS A 78 1.07 -3.74 -24.38
CA LYS A 78 0.86 -2.36 -24.88
C LYS A 78 2.07 -1.84 -25.65
N THR A 79 3.29 -2.11 -25.18
CA THR A 79 4.51 -1.68 -25.87
C THR A 79 4.69 -2.35 -27.23
N ASN A 80 4.28 -3.62 -27.35
CA ASN A 80 4.42 -4.40 -28.59
C ASN A 80 3.12 -4.48 -29.41
N LEU A 81 2.14 -3.62 -29.14
CA LEU A 81 0.76 -3.74 -29.64
C LEU A 81 0.68 -3.92 -31.16
N GLU A 82 1.34 -3.03 -31.91
CA GLU A 82 1.32 -3.05 -33.38
C GLU A 82 2.02 -4.30 -33.94
N THR A 83 3.14 -4.70 -33.32
CA THR A 83 3.92 -5.87 -33.74
C THR A 83 3.13 -7.16 -33.50
N ILE A 84 2.45 -7.27 -32.35
CA ILE A 84 1.57 -8.41 -32.05
C ILE A 84 0.37 -8.40 -32.99
N ALA A 85 -0.29 -7.25 -33.20
CA ALA A 85 -1.48 -7.14 -34.04
C ALA A 85 -1.23 -7.50 -35.51
N ALA A 86 -0.01 -7.33 -36.01
CA ALA A 86 0.38 -7.70 -37.37
C ALA A 86 0.53 -9.22 -37.60
N ASP A 87 0.63 -10.02 -36.52
CA ASP A 87 0.98 -11.45 -36.51
C ASP A 87 -0.14 -12.29 -35.83
N PRO A 88 -1.09 -12.85 -36.61
CA PRO A 88 -2.28 -13.51 -36.04
C PRO A 88 -1.98 -14.64 -35.03
N PRO A 89 -0.99 -15.54 -35.27
CA PRO A 89 -0.57 -16.50 -34.25
C PRO A 89 -0.19 -15.87 -32.89
N LYS A 90 0.54 -14.74 -32.89
CA LYS A 90 0.92 -14.05 -31.64
C LYS A 90 -0.25 -13.38 -30.95
N VAL A 91 -1.24 -12.90 -31.70
CA VAL A 91 -2.48 -12.35 -31.13
C VAL A 91 -3.19 -13.40 -30.28
N GLU A 92 -3.41 -14.59 -30.84
CA GLU A 92 -4.10 -15.67 -30.15
C GLU A 92 -3.32 -16.18 -28.93
N GLU A 93 -1.99 -16.30 -29.05
CA GLU A 93 -1.12 -16.64 -27.93
C GLU A 93 -1.22 -15.60 -26.79
N THR A 94 -1.12 -14.31 -27.14
CA THR A 94 -1.16 -13.20 -26.18
C THR A 94 -2.52 -13.15 -25.48
N LYS A 95 -3.63 -13.29 -26.22
CA LYS A 95 -4.97 -13.35 -25.63
C LYS A 95 -5.14 -14.52 -24.68
N SER A 96 -4.73 -15.72 -25.09
CA SER A 96 -4.84 -16.92 -24.25
C SER A 96 -4.02 -16.77 -22.96
N LYS A 97 -2.78 -16.27 -23.06
CA LYS A 97 -1.91 -16.02 -21.91
C LYS A 97 -2.49 -14.95 -20.98
N GLY A 98 -2.99 -13.85 -21.54
CA GLY A 98 -3.59 -12.77 -20.77
C GLY A 98 -4.84 -13.21 -20.00
N LEU A 99 -5.73 -13.99 -20.62
CA LEU A 99 -6.93 -14.53 -19.96
C LEU A 99 -6.57 -15.50 -18.82
N LYS A 100 -5.60 -16.39 -19.04
CA LYS A 100 -5.10 -17.29 -17.98
C LYS A 100 -4.49 -16.52 -16.82
N LEU A 101 -3.78 -15.42 -17.11
CA LEU A 101 -3.17 -14.58 -16.09
C LEU A 101 -4.20 -13.82 -15.28
N ILE A 102 -5.25 -13.27 -15.91
CA ILE A 102 -6.39 -12.65 -15.22
C ILE A 102 -7.03 -13.65 -14.25
N ASP A 103 -7.36 -14.85 -14.70
CA ASP A 103 -7.98 -15.89 -13.86
C ASP A 103 -7.10 -16.24 -12.64
N LYS A 104 -5.79 -16.46 -12.89
CA LYS A 104 -4.80 -16.73 -11.83
C LYS A 104 -4.76 -15.61 -10.79
N VAL A 105 -4.66 -14.35 -11.23
CA VAL A 105 -4.58 -13.19 -10.33
C VAL A 105 -5.85 -13.04 -9.52
N MET A 106 -7.02 -13.15 -10.15
CA MET A 106 -8.31 -13.03 -9.46
C MET A 106 -8.49 -14.12 -8.41
N LYS A 107 -8.11 -15.35 -8.72
CA LYS A 107 -8.17 -16.47 -7.78
C LYS A 107 -7.26 -16.26 -6.57
N VAL A 108 -6.01 -15.84 -6.79
CA VAL A 108 -5.06 -15.57 -5.69
C VAL A 108 -5.55 -14.39 -4.83
N ALA A 109 -6.09 -13.34 -5.45
CA ALA A 109 -6.67 -12.21 -4.74
C ALA A 109 -7.88 -12.63 -3.87
N GLU A 110 -8.75 -13.51 -4.38
CA GLU A 110 -9.88 -14.07 -3.63
C GLU A 110 -9.43 -14.95 -2.46
N ASP A 111 -8.43 -15.81 -2.66
CA ASP A 111 -7.83 -16.62 -1.60
C ASP A 111 -7.22 -15.73 -0.49
N ALA A 112 -6.53 -14.67 -0.87
CA ALA A 112 -5.96 -13.70 0.07
C ALA A 112 -7.04 -12.92 0.83
N GLU A 113 -8.11 -12.50 0.16
CA GLU A 113 -9.26 -11.83 0.78
C GLU A 113 -9.95 -12.74 1.81
N ASN A 114 -10.11 -14.02 1.49
CA ASN A 114 -10.66 -15.01 2.42
C ASN A 114 -9.80 -15.20 3.67
N VAL A 115 -8.46 -15.20 3.54
CA VAL A 115 -7.55 -15.29 4.69
C VAL A 115 -7.55 -14.00 5.49
N ALA A 116 -7.57 -12.85 4.84
CA ALA A 116 -7.66 -11.54 5.50
C ALA A 116 -8.94 -11.44 6.34
N ASN A 117 -10.11 -11.81 5.79
CA ASN A 117 -11.38 -11.80 6.51
C ASN A 117 -11.36 -12.71 7.75
N LYS A 118 -10.83 -13.93 7.64
CA LYS A 118 -10.65 -14.84 8.80
C LYS A 118 -9.71 -14.26 9.85
N THR A 119 -8.67 -13.55 9.42
CA THR A 119 -7.72 -12.90 10.31
C THR A 119 -8.38 -11.75 11.05
N THR A 120 -9.19 -10.93 10.36
CA THR A 120 -10.02 -9.88 10.97
C THR A 120 -10.99 -10.43 12.02
N ASP A 121 -11.69 -11.53 11.71
CA ASP A 121 -12.62 -12.12 12.68
C ASP A 121 -11.90 -12.64 13.93
N SER A 122 -10.75 -13.30 13.75
CA SER A 122 -9.94 -13.79 14.87
C SER A 122 -9.29 -12.66 15.68
N GLU A 123 -8.84 -11.60 15.01
CA GLU A 123 -8.30 -10.39 15.64
C GLU A 123 -9.37 -9.72 16.51
N ARG A 124 -10.57 -9.51 15.97
CA ARG A 124 -11.72 -8.97 16.70
C ARG A 124 -12.10 -9.80 17.93
N GLU A 125 -12.18 -11.13 17.80
CA GLU A 125 -12.51 -12.00 18.95
C GLU A 125 -11.43 -11.91 20.04
N THR A 126 -10.16 -11.83 19.64
CA THR A 126 -9.02 -11.68 20.57
C THR A 126 -9.04 -10.32 21.26
N ASP A 127 -9.30 -9.24 20.51
CA ASP A 127 -9.39 -7.88 21.02
C ASP A 127 -10.56 -7.73 22.01
N GLU A 128 -11.74 -8.29 21.68
CA GLU A 128 -12.89 -8.30 22.58
C GLU A 128 -12.54 -8.96 23.92
N LYS A 129 -11.84 -10.09 23.91
CA LYS A 129 -11.40 -10.78 25.14
C LYS A 129 -10.34 -10.00 25.90
N ALA A 130 -9.38 -9.41 25.21
CA ALA A 130 -8.36 -8.55 25.83
C ALA A 130 -9.00 -7.32 26.49
N ASN A 131 -9.97 -6.69 25.82
CA ASN A 131 -10.70 -5.53 26.35
C ASN A 131 -11.55 -5.88 27.57
N LEU A 132 -12.12 -7.08 27.65
CA LEU A 132 -12.80 -7.53 28.87
C LEU A 132 -11.84 -7.60 30.08
N VAL A 133 -10.58 -7.97 29.88
CA VAL A 133 -9.55 -7.92 30.94
C VAL A 133 -9.28 -6.47 31.33
N LEU A 134 -9.13 -5.56 30.36
CA LEU A 134 -8.87 -4.13 30.62
C LEU A 134 -10.02 -3.44 31.37
N LEU A 135 -11.27 -3.81 31.09
CA LEU A 135 -12.44 -3.30 31.81
C LEU A 135 -12.53 -3.83 33.25
N SER A 136 -11.86 -4.94 33.54
CA SER A 136 -11.85 -5.57 34.87
C SER A 136 -10.76 -5.02 35.79
N VAL A 137 -9.87 -4.17 35.29
CA VAL A 137 -8.79 -3.55 36.09
C VAL A 137 -9.12 -2.10 36.47
N PRO A 138 -8.67 -1.62 37.65
CA PRO A 138 -8.97 -0.26 38.11
C PRO A 138 -8.39 0.85 37.23
N ASN A 139 -7.33 0.55 36.46
CA ASN A 139 -6.67 1.51 35.59
C ASN A 139 -6.45 0.91 34.18
N PRO A 140 -7.31 1.22 33.20
CA PRO A 140 -7.20 0.67 31.84
C PRO A 140 -6.04 1.28 31.04
N GLU A 141 -5.45 2.41 31.47
CA GLU A 141 -4.35 3.07 30.75
C GLU A 141 -3.04 2.26 30.80
N THR A 142 -2.91 1.36 31.78
CA THR A 142 -1.75 0.49 31.95
C THR A 142 -2.21 -0.97 31.90
N PRO A 143 -2.19 -1.61 30.73
CA PRO A 143 -2.56 -3.01 30.57
C PRO A 143 -1.73 -3.88 31.53
N PRO A 144 -2.35 -4.91 32.14
CA PRO A 144 -1.61 -5.95 32.84
C PRO A 144 -0.52 -6.55 31.93
N GLU A 145 0.65 -6.86 32.50
CA GLU A 145 1.77 -7.43 31.72
C GLU A 145 1.34 -8.72 30.99
N GLU A 146 0.39 -9.46 31.57
CA GLU A 146 -0.14 -10.71 31.04
C GLU A 146 -0.91 -10.55 29.72
N ILE A 147 -1.47 -9.37 29.43
CA ILE A 147 -2.27 -9.10 28.21
C ILE A 147 -1.54 -8.24 27.18
N LYS A 148 -0.40 -7.63 27.52
CA LYS A 148 0.37 -6.81 26.56
C LYS A 148 0.80 -7.59 25.32
N GLY A 149 1.20 -8.85 25.49
CA GLY A 149 1.53 -9.73 24.37
C GLY A 149 0.33 -9.98 23.45
N VAL A 150 -0.87 -10.14 24.03
CA VAL A 150 -2.12 -10.34 23.28
C VAL A 150 -2.48 -9.10 22.47
N LEU A 151 -2.46 -7.92 23.09
CA LEU A 151 -2.75 -6.65 22.41
C LEU A 151 -1.78 -6.38 21.25
N LYS A 152 -0.51 -6.75 21.42
CA LYS A 152 0.48 -6.65 20.34
C LYS A 152 0.16 -7.59 19.18
N GLU A 153 -0.26 -8.83 19.44
CA GLU A 153 -0.63 -9.76 18.36
C GLU A 153 -1.89 -9.31 17.61
N VAL A 154 -2.85 -8.67 18.29
CA VAL A 154 -4.01 -7.98 17.68
C VAL A 154 -3.54 -6.87 16.73
N GLU A 155 -2.67 -5.97 17.20
CA GLU A 155 -2.12 -4.87 16.37
C GLU A 155 -1.35 -5.40 15.14
N ASP A 156 -0.51 -6.41 15.35
CA ASP A 156 0.27 -7.05 14.29
C ASP A 156 -0.65 -7.73 13.25
N ALA A 157 -1.73 -8.39 13.69
CA ALA A 157 -2.71 -9.01 12.80
C ALA A 157 -3.50 -7.95 12.00
N GLN A 158 -3.95 -6.88 12.65
CA GLN A 158 -4.62 -5.76 11.97
C GLN A 158 -3.71 -5.11 10.92
N LYS A 159 -2.42 -4.93 11.24
CA LYS A 159 -1.42 -4.45 10.26
C LYS A 159 -1.30 -5.40 9.07
N ALA A 160 -1.17 -6.71 9.31
CA ALA A 160 -1.09 -7.70 8.25
C ALA A 160 -2.33 -7.72 7.34
N VAL A 161 -3.54 -7.60 7.91
CA VAL A 161 -4.79 -7.50 7.14
C VAL A 161 -4.79 -6.27 6.23
N ARG A 162 -4.38 -5.09 6.75
CA ARG A 162 -4.30 -3.86 5.95
C ARG A 162 -3.31 -4.00 4.79
N GLU A 163 -2.11 -4.51 5.07
CA GLU A 163 -1.09 -4.75 4.04
C GLU A 163 -1.59 -5.75 2.98
N ALA A 164 -2.22 -6.86 3.39
CA ALA A 164 -2.80 -7.82 2.45
C ALA A 164 -3.91 -7.20 1.59
N ALA A 165 -4.75 -6.33 2.17
CA ALA A 165 -5.83 -5.66 1.43
C ALA A 165 -5.28 -4.73 0.33
N GLU A 166 -4.22 -3.96 0.62
CA GLU A 166 -3.56 -3.12 -0.37
C GLU A 166 -3.01 -3.94 -1.56
N GLU A 167 -2.38 -5.09 -1.27
CA GLU A 167 -1.84 -5.99 -2.30
C GLU A 167 -2.94 -6.68 -3.11
N ILE A 168 -4.07 -7.04 -2.48
CA ILE A 168 -5.26 -7.58 -3.15
C ILE A 168 -5.82 -6.56 -4.15
N ASP A 169 -5.99 -5.31 -3.73
CA ASP A 169 -6.53 -4.25 -4.57
C ASP A 169 -5.59 -3.89 -5.73
N ALA A 170 -4.28 -3.88 -5.47
CA ALA A 170 -3.26 -3.73 -6.51
C ALA A 170 -3.33 -4.88 -7.53
N ALA A 171 -3.41 -6.13 -7.06
CA ALA A 171 -3.52 -7.31 -7.92
C ALA A 171 -4.77 -7.26 -8.82
N LYS A 172 -5.94 -6.95 -8.23
CA LYS A 172 -7.21 -6.77 -8.98
C LYS A 172 -7.08 -5.65 -10.02
N THR A 173 -6.44 -4.54 -9.66
CA THR A 173 -6.16 -3.42 -10.57
C THR A 173 -5.28 -3.86 -11.75
N TYR A 174 -4.22 -4.64 -11.50
CA TYR A 174 -3.36 -5.13 -12.57
C TYR A 174 -4.05 -6.15 -13.48
N ALA A 175 -4.91 -7.01 -12.95
CA ALA A 175 -5.75 -7.89 -13.77
C ALA A 175 -6.65 -7.08 -14.73
N ASN A 176 -7.23 -5.97 -14.27
CA ASN A 176 -8.00 -5.06 -15.14
C ASN A 176 -7.12 -4.41 -16.21
N LYS A 177 -5.88 -4.01 -15.88
CA LYS A 177 -4.94 -3.49 -16.91
C LYS A 177 -4.59 -4.52 -17.97
N VAL A 178 -4.51 -5.82 -17.61
CA VAL A 178 -4.36 -6.90 -18.60
C VAL A 178 -5.57 -6.96 -19.50
N LYS A 179 -6.78 -6.90 -18.95
CA LYS A 179 -8.03 -6.86 -19.72
C LYS A 179 -8.06 -5.70 -20.71
N ASP A 180 -7.69 -4.50 -20.25
CA ASP A 180 -7.62 -3.31 -21.10
C ASP A 180 -6.59 -3.48 -22.23
N ALA A 181 -5.40 -4.02 -21.92
CA ALA A 181 -4.39 -4.29 -22.94
C ALA A 181 -4.84 -5.31 -24.00
N LEU A 182 -5.64 -6.31 -23.61
CA LEU A 182 -6.23 -7.25 -24.55
C LEU A 182 -7.30 -6.60 -25.44
N GLN A 183 -8.07 -5.65 -24.91
CA GLN A 183 -9.03 -4.87 -25.70
C GLN A 183 -8.33 -3.94 -26.70
N ASP A 184 -7.27 -3.25 -26.25
CA ASP A 184 -6.41 -2.44 -27.11
C ASP A 184 -5.84 -3.30 -28.27
N LEU A 185 -5.44 -4.55 -27.97
CA LEU A 185 -4.92 -5.48 -28.97
C LEU A 185 -5.99 -5.86 -29.99
N GLU A 186 -7.23 -6.09 -29.57
CA GLU A 186 -8.34 -6.37 -30.48
C GLU A 186 -8.62 -5.20 -31.43
N ALA A 187 -8.64 -3.97 -30.92
CA ALA A 187 -8.79 -2.78 -31.73
C ALA A 187 -7.64 -2.63 -32.76
N ALA A 188 -6.40 -2.86 -32.32
CA ALA A 188 -5.24 -2.82 -33.20
C ALA A 188 -5.29 -3.87 -34.32
N VAL A 189 -5.79 -5.08 -34.04
CA VAL A 189 -5.98 -6.15 -35.04
C VAL A 189 -7.02 -5.75 -36.09
N VAL A 190 -8.13 -5.11 -35.69
CA VAL A 190 -9.13 -4.59 -36.63
C VAL A 190 -8.51 -3.51 -37.52
N ALA A 191 -7.83 -2.54 -36.94
CA ALA A 191 -7.16 -1.48 -37.69
C ALA A 191 -6.08 -2.00 -38.65
N ALA A 192 -5.33 -3.04 -38.26
CA ALA A 192 -4.32 -3.68 -39.10
C ALA A 192 -4.94 -4.42 -40.30
N LYS A 193 -6.12 -5.04 -40.13
CA LYS A 193 -6.87 -5.68 -41.23
C LYS A 193 -7.36 -4.65 -42.25
N GLU A 194 -7.98 -3.56 -41.79
CA GLU A 194 -8.47 -2.49 -42.66
C GLU A 194 -7.35 -1.83 -43.49
N LYS A 195 -6.16 -1.67 -42.92
CA LYS A 195 -4.98 -1.13 -43.64
C LYS A 195 -4.52 -2.07 -44.75
N LYS A 196 -4.55 -3.39 -44.53
CA LYS A 196 -4.16 -4.39 -45.54
C LYS A 196 -5.16 -4.42 -46.71
N GLU A 197 -6.46 -4.34 -46.44
CA GLU A 197 -7.49 -4.35 -47.50
C GLU A 197 -7.37 -3.12 -48.41
N LYS A 198 -7.23 -1.91 -47.85
CA LYS A 198 -7.06 -0.68 -48.63
C LYS A 198 -5.80 -0.66 -49.49
N GLN A 199 -4.73 -1.31 -49.04
CA GLN A 199 -3.47 -1.40 -49.79
C GLN A 199 -3.57 -2.35 -50.99
N VAL A 200 -4.37 -3.42 -50.89
CA VAL A 200 -4.59 -4.37 -52.00
C VAL A 200 -5.50 -3.76 -53.08
N GLU A 201 -6.48 -2.96 -52.69
CA GLU A 201 -7.39 -2.29 -53.63
C GLU A 201 -6.67 -1.23 -54.49
N THR A 202 -5.78 -0.44 -53.88
CA THR A 202 -4.99 0.58 -54.61
C THR A 202 -3.96 -0.02 -55.56
N GLN A 203 -3.34 -1.15 -55.22
CA GLN A 203 -2.40 -1.83 -56.14
C GLN A 203 -3.09 -2.49 -57.35
N THR A 204 -4.35 -2.89 -57.24
CA THR A 204 -5.09 -3.53 -58.34
C THR A 204 -5.59 -2.50 -59.37
N GLN A 205 -5.85 -1.27 -58.95
CA GLN A 205 -6.39 -0.22 -59.82
C GLN A 205 -5.33 0.45 -60.71
N GLU A 206 -4.05 0.52 -60.30
CA GLU A 206 -2.98 1.08 -61.13
C GLU A 206 -2.47 0.13 -62.24
N GLN A 207 -2.55 -1.20 -62.06
CA GLN A 207 -2.08 -2.15 -63.08
C GLN A 207 -3.08 -2.41 -64.22
N THR A 208 -4.33 -1.93 -64.13
CA THR A 208 -5.34 -2.19 -65.17
C THR A 208 -5.42 -1.07 -66.24
N ASN A 209 -4.73 0.07 -66.04
CA ASN A 209 -4.83 1.23 -66.93
C ASN A 209 -3.64 1.44 -67.89
N GLU A 210 -2.63 0.56 -67.92
CA GLU A 210 -1.46 0.71 -68.82
C GLU A 210 -1.44 -0.20 -70.07
N THR A 211 -2.52 -0.90 -70.42
CA THR A 211 -2.54 -1.75 -71.64
C THR A 211 -3.32 -1.17 -72.82
N SER A 212 -3.46 0.15 -72.92
CA SER A 212 -4.03 0.77 -74.13
C SER A 212 -3.52 2.20 -74.29
N LEU A 213 -2.35 2.35 -74.89
CA LEU A 213 -2.02 3.50 -75.75
C LEU A 213 -0.69 3.22 -76.44
N ASP A 214 -0.73 2.27 -77.37
CA ASP A 214 0.19 2.33 -78.49
C ASP A 214 -0.29 3.41 -79.47
N GLU A 215 0.68 4.23 -79.87
CA GLU A 215 0.72 5.07 -81.07
C GLU A 215 -0.24 6.27 -81.17
N GLN A 216 0.21 7.43 -80.67
CA GLN A 216 0.28 8.58 -81.59
C GLN A 216 1.41 9.58 -81.27
N GLN A 217 2.33 9.58 -82.22
CA GLN A 217 3.45 10.45 -82.52
C GLN A 217 3.07 11.93 -82.70
N GLY A 218 3.86 12.85 -82.14
CA GLY A 218 3.77 14.29 -82.44
C GLY A 218 4.82 15.15 -81.72
N HIS A 219 5.72 15.75 -82.49
CA HIS A 219 6.72 16.78 -82.13
C HIS A 219 6.10 17.96 -81.34
N THR A 220 6.81 18.80 -80.57
CA THR A 220 7.73 19.86 -81.06
C THR A 220 8.39 20.62 -79.89
N GLU A 221 9.60 21.14 -80.14
CA GLU A 221 10.38 22.13 -79.37
C GLU A 221 9.62 23.40 -78.95
N GLY A 222 10.05 24.06 -77.86
CA GLY A 222 9.71 25.46 -77.61
C GLY A 222 10.07 26.00 -76.22
N ASN A 223 11.00 26.96 -76.18
CA ASN A 223 11.65 27.63 -75.04
C ASN A 223 10.79 28.64 -74.23
N GLN A 224 11.43 29.12 -73.14
CA GLN A 224 11.31 30.41 -72.41
C GLN A 224 10.36 30.46 -71.20
N ALA A 225 10.61 31.20 -70.12
CA ALA A 225 11.77 31.85 -69.48
C ALA A 225 11.21 32.63 -68.24
N GLU A 226 12.05 32.84 -67.21
CA GLU A 226 11.94 33.89 -66.14
C GLU A 226 10.68 33.87 -65.22
N GLN A 227 10.68 34.24 -63.94
CA GLN A 227 11.52 35.16 -63.16
C GLN A 227 11.32 34.91 -61.64
N THR A 228 12.42 34.90 -60.89
CA THR A 228 12.76 35.60 -59.61
C THR A 228 11.60 36.01 -58.65
N GLN A 229 11.64 35.80 -57.32
CA GLN A 229 12.50 36.51 -56.35
C GLN A 229 12.40 35.98 -54.90
N GLU A 230 13.56 35.92 -54.23
CA GLU A 230 13.94 36.25 -52.83
C GLU A 230 12.87 36.95 -51.94
N THR A 231 12.83 36.98 -50.59
CA THR A 231 13.61 36.50 -49.43
C THR A 231 12.86 37.00 -48.17
N GLN A 232 13.13 36.41 -47.00
CA GLN A 232 13.09 37.00 -45.63
C GLN A 232 11.82 36.95 -44.73
N SER A 233 12.05 36.30 -43.58
CA SER A 233 11.61 36.51 -42.19
C SER A 233 10.86 37.80 -41.82
N SER A 234 9.86 37.69 -40.92
CA SER A 234 9.92 38.20 -39.52
C SER A 234 8.52 38.27 -38.86
N SER A 235 8.46 37.83 -37.60
CA SER A 235 7.62 38.28 -36.46
C SER A 235 6.34 39.12 -36.69
N ASN A 236 5.20 38.70 -36.12
CA ASN A 236 4.53 39.36 -34.97
C ASN A 236 3.12 38.77 -34.69
N ALA A 237 2.75 38.78 -33.40
CA ALA A 237 1.41 38.49 -32.85
C ALA A 237 0.31 39.47 -33.32
N PRO A 238 -1.00 39.15 -33.16
CA PRO A 238 -1.78 39.53 -31.95
C PRO A 238 -2.79 38.42 -31.51
N ASP A 239 -3.06 38.17 -30.22
CA ASP A 239 -3.97 38.85 -29.26
C ASP A 239 -5.49 38.57 -29.42
N VAL A 240 -6.09 38.08 -28.31
CA VAL A 240 -7.50 37.94 -27.85
C VAL A 240 -8.60 37.24 -28.71
N HIS A 241 -9.62 36.49 -28.22
CA HIS A 241 -10.24 36.24 -26.89
C HIS A 241 -11.13 34.96 -26.95
N GLU A 242 -11.23 34.25 -25.81
CA GLU A 242 -12.37 33.48 -25.26
C GLU A 242 -12.83 32.05 -25.67
N THR A 243 -12.88 31.22 -24.61
CA THR A 243 -13.88 30.17 -24.28
C THR A 243 -13.66 28.74 -24.79
N SER A 244 -13.02 27.89 -23.98
CA SER A 244 -13.74 26.90 -23.16
C SER A 244 -12.74 25.93 -22.51
N ALA A 245 -12.88 25.75 -21.20
CA ALA A 245 -12.01 24.98 -20.35
C ALA A 245 -12.38 23.49 -20.36
N ILE A 246 -11.42 22.60 -20.67
CA ILE A 246 -11.29 21.26 -20.05
C ILE A 246 -9.79 20.91 -19.99
N PRO A 247 -9.18 20.72 -18.80
CA PRO A 247 -7.78 20.35 -18.68
C PRO A 247 -7.57 18.84 -18.86
N LEU A 248 -6.60 18.48 -19.72
CA LEU A 248 -5.90 17.19 -19.63
C LEU A 248 -5.07 17.15 -18.34
N PRO A 249 -5.00 16.02 -17.60
CA PRO A 249 -3.88 15.76 -16.72
C PRO A 249 -2.73 15.15 -17.53
N THR A 250 -1.66 15.93 -17.65
CA THR A 250 -0.33 15.55 -18.11
C THR A 250 0.38 14.64 -17.10
N ASN A 251 1.22 13.77 -17.66
CA ASN A 251 2.20 12.88 -17.03
C ASN A 251 2.78 13.39 -15.70
N ALA A 252 2.64 12.58 -14.65
CA ALA A 252 3.49 12.64 -13.47
C ALA A 252 4.54 11.54 -13.53
N THR A 253 5.77 12.00 -13.79
CA THR A 253 7.05 11.31 -13.71
C THR A 253 7.29 10.67 -12.34
N ILE A 254 7.82 9.45 -12.38
CA ILE A 254 8.44 8.69 -11.31
C ILE A 254 9.51 9.54 -10.60
N THR A 255 9.39 9.73 -9.29
CA THR A 255 10.51 10.08 -8.43
C THR A 255 10.63 9.06 -7.29
N ASN A 256 11.71 8.28 -7.36
CA ASN A 256 12.30 7.60 -6.21
C ASN A 256 12.65 8.65 -5.16
N GLY A 257 12.24 8.39 -3.92
CA GLY A 257 12.46 9.30 -2.80
C GLY A 257 12.19 8.62 -1.46
N THR A 258 12.84 7.49 -1.22
CA THR A 258 13.04 6.93 0.13
C THR A 258 13.80 7.96 0.98
N LYS A 259 13.07 8.78 1.72
CA LYS A 259 13.62 9.54 2.85
C LYS A 259 12.76 9.31 4.09
N ARG A 260 13.25 8.36 4.88
CA ARG A 260 12.89 8.08 6.26
C ARG A 260 13.12 9.36 7.07
N ASN A 261 12.05 9.98 7.52
CA ASN A 261 12.12 11.12 8.42
C ASN A 261 12.07 10.57 9.86
N ASP A 262 13.25 10.39 10.46
CA ASP A 262 13.40 10.24 11.90
C ASP A 262 13.09 11.59 12.56
N GLY A 263 11.82 11.79 12.90
CA GLY A 263 11.33 12.92 13.68
C GLY A 263 11.27 12.59 15.18
N SER A 264 12.37 12.10 15.75
CA SER A 264 12.51 11.94 17.20
C SER A 264 12.71 13.32 17.85
N SER A 265 11.59 13.98 18.16
CA SER A 265 11.57 15.11 19.10
C SER A 265 11.16 14.60 20.47
N SER A 266 12.17 14.30 21.29
CA SER A 266 11.99 14.15 22.74
C SER A 266 11.92 15.53 23.39
N PRO A 267 10.86 15.88 24.14
CA PRO A 267 10.95 16.94 25.13
C PRO A 267 11.59 16.36 26.39
N ALA A 268 12.92 16.34 26.45
CA ALA A 268 13.67 15.97 27.64
C ALA A 268 13.80 17.16 28.60
N LEU A 269 12.70 17.70 29.17
CA LEU A 269 12.79 18.85 30.08
C LEU A 269 11.67 18.95 31.14
N LEU A 270 11.22 17.85 31.76
CA LEU A 270 10.28 17.94 32.91
C LEU A 270 10.48 16.92 34.05
N ARG A 271 11.68 16.34 34.23
CA ARG A 271 11.96 15.38 35.33
C ARG A 271 12.92 15.86 36.42
N VAL A 272 13.28 17.14 36.45
CA VAL A 272 14.17 17.69 37.49
C VAL A 272 13.45 18.18 38.76
N PRO A 273 12.21 18.73 38.72
CA PRO A 273 11.59 19.25 39.95
C PRO A 273 11.17 18.17 40.96
N LEU A 274 10.80 16.98 40.47
CA LEU A 274 10.26 15.89 41.30
C LEU A 274 11.33 15.16 42.12
N LEU A 275 12.53 14.99 41.56
CA LEU A 275 13.67 14.40 42.28
C LEU A 275 14.22 15.36 43.36
N LEU A 276 14.17 16.67 43.12
CA LEU A 276 14.59 17.70 44.09
C LEU A 276 13.62 17.78 45.28
N LEU A 277 12.30 17.67 45.04
CA LEU A 277 11.29 17.57 46.11
C LEU A 277 11.43 16.30 46.94
N LEU A 278 11.77 15.16 46.31
CA LEU A 278 12.01 13.89 47.01
C LEU A 278 13.29 13.94 47.86
N LEU A 279 14.36 14.58 47.39
CA LEU A 279 15.58 14.74 48.18
C LEU A 279 15.38 15.70 49.36
N LEU A 280 14.59 16.78 49.19
CA LEU A 280 14.29 17.72 50.27
C LEU A 280 13.37 17.13 51.34
N SER A 281 12.44 16.24 50.99
CA SER A 281 11.60 15.56 51.98
C SER A 281 12.39 14.57 52.83
N VAL A 282 13.37 13.86 52.25
CA VAL A 282 14.23 12.94 53.04
C VAL A 282 15.22 13.74 53.92
N LEU A 283 15.72 14.89 53.45
CA LEU A 283 16.62 15.74 54.23
C LEU A 283 15.91 16.47 55.39
N GLY A 284 14.64 16.84 55.20
CA GLY A 284 13.80 17.43 56.27
C GLY A 284 13.49 16.45 57.41
N CYS A 285 13.39 15.15 57.12
CA CYS A 285 13.19 14.13 58.16
C CYS A 285 14.42 13.91 59.04
N MET A 286 15.62 14.20 58.56
CA MET A 286 16.87 14.06 59.36
C MET A 286 17.17 15.29 60.24
N ALA A 287 16.57 16.45 59.96
CA ALA A 287 16.83 17.69 60.69
C ALA A 287 15.90 17.95 61.90
N VAL A 288 14.85 17.13 62.07
CA VAL A 288 13.81 17.32 63.12
C VAL A 288 13.80 16.18 64.17
N CYS A 289 14.74 15.23 64.11
CA CYS A 289 14.93 14.14 65.11
C CYS A 289 16.28 14.27 65.86
#